data_AF-A0A834GUD8-F1
#
_entry.id   AF-A0A834GUD8-F1
#
_cell.length_a   1.000
_cell.length_b   1.000
_cell.length_c   1.000
_cell.angle_alpha   90.00
_cell.angle_beta   90.00
_cell.angle_gamma   90.00
#
_symmetry.space_group_name_H-M   'P 1'
#
loop_
_entity.id
_entity.type
_entity.pdbx_description
1 polymer ?
#
loop_
_entity_poly.entity_id
_entity_poly.type
_entity_poly.pdbx_seq_one_letter_code
_entity_poly.pdbx_strand_id
1 'polypeptide(L)'
;MPPNVLAALLHHPDVLAALRSLADIDLATAMLWWMVSDAVGEAGAVHVVIDELLKKHGWKEGTGLGISEQGRLEPVQAFLKKNKRGLGAEKVQEKPQMVEYSEHPSSNRKNDKVSSGKKAKAISKRMKKLQDLEQRLQEKEFERAFFREFWPDNV
;
A
#
# COMPACT_ATOMS: atom_id res chain seq x y z
N MET A 1 11.27 -31.77 46.23
CA MET A 1 10.04 -31.63 45.42
C MET A 1 10.11 -32.65 44.29
N PRO A 2 9.28 -33.71 44.31
CA PRO A 2 9.34 -34.75 43.30
C PRO A 2 8.81 -34.25 41.94
N PRO A 3 9.36 -34.70 40.80
CA PRO A 3 9.02 -34.25 39.45
C PRO A 3 7.61 -34.67 38.96
N ASN A 4 6.71 -35.08 39.87
CA ASN A 4 5.46 -35.76 39.53
C ASN A 4 4.18 -34.95 39.82
N VAL A 5 4.29 -33.70 40.25
CA VAL A 5 3.10 -32.87 40.54
C VAL A 5 2.38 -32.47 39.25
N LEU A 6 3.14 -32.21 38.17
CA LEU A 6 2.58 -31.90 36.85
C LEU A 6 1.85 -33.11 36.24
N ALA A 7 2.36 -34.32 36.43
CA ALA A 7 1.70 -35.54 35.96
C ALA A 7 0.42 -35.87 36.75
N ALA A 8 0.37 -35.53 38.03
CA ALA A 8 -0.81 -35.73 38.88
C ALA A 8 -1.96 -34.75 38.53
N LEU A 9 -1.65 -33.49 38.18
CA LEU A 9 -2.67 -32.52 37.75
C LEU A 9 -3.31 -32.88 36.39
N LEU A 10 -2.57 -33.53 35.49
CA LEU A 10 -3.05 -33.95 34.17
C LEU A 10 -4.06 -35.12 34.20
N HIS A 11 -4.17 -35.83 35.33
CA HIS A 11 -5.13 -36.93 35.51
C HIS A 11 -6.39 -36.52 36.26
N HIS A 12 -6.52 -35.24 36.67
CA HIS A 12 -7.76 -34.76 37.28
C HIS A 12 -8.83 -34.60 36.19
N PRO A 13 -10.01 -35.22 36.34
CA PRO A 13 -11.07 -35.18 35.32
C PRO A 13 -11.54 -33.74 35.03
N ASP A 14 -11.47 -32.85 36.01
CA ASP A 14 -11.87 -31.44 35.88
C ASP A 14 -10.93 -30.63 34.98
N VAL A 15 -9.63 -30.94 34.99
CA VAL A 15 -8.62 -30.26 34.15
C VAL A 15 -8.78 -30.70 32.69
N LEU A 16 -9.06 -31.98 32.46
CA LEU A 16 -9.36 -32.50 31.12
C LEU A 16 -10.71 -32.01 30.59
N ALA A 17 -11.72 -31.83 31.47
CA ALA A 17 -12.99 -31.22 31.10
C ALA A 17 -12.82 -29.74 30.73
N ALA A 18 -12.00 -28.99 31.47
CA ALA A 18 -11.66 -27.61 31.13
C ALA A 18 -10.88 -27.50 29.80
N LEU A 19 -9.93 -28.42 29.55
CA LEU A 19 -9.18 -28.47 28.29
C LEU A 19 -10.04 -28.90 27.10
N ARG A 20 -11.01 -29.81 27.30
CA ARG A 20 -12.01 -30.17 26.28
C ARG A 20 -12.96 -29.01 26.00
N SER A 21 -13.43 -28.32 27.04
CA SER A 21 -14.25 -27.11 26.90
C SER A 21 -13.52 -25.99 26.16
N LEU A 22 -12.19 -25.92 26.26
CA LEU A 22 -11.36 -24.98 25.50
C LEU A 22 -11.17 -25.42 24.04
N ALA A 23 -11.24 -26.72 23.76
CA ALA A 23 -11.20 -27.28 22.41
C ALA A 23 -12.56 -27.20 21.68
N ASP A 24 -13.65 -27.01 22.43
CA ASP A 24 -15.02 -26.81 21.92
C ASP A 24 -15.36 -25.33 21.70
N ILE A 25 -14.38 -24.42 21.75
CA ILE A 25 -14.59 -23.02 21.34
C ILE A 25 -14.81 -23.04 19.83
N ASP A 26 -16.08 -22.97 19.42
CA ASP A 26 -16.48 -22.84 18.03
C ASP A 26 -15.83 -21.58 17.43
N LEU A 27 -15.55 -21.63 16.12
CA LEU A 27 -15.04 -20.50 15.36
C LEU A 27 -15.92 -19.26 15.56
N ALA A 28 -17.23 -19.44 15.76
CA ALA A 28 -18.16 -18.36 16.09
C ALA A 28 -17.86 -17.69 17.44
N THR A 29 -17.51 -18.45 18.48
CA THR A 29 -17.16 -17.92 19.80
C THR A 29 -15.77 -17.27 19.79
N ALA A 30 -14.82 -17.86 19.05
CA ALA A 30 -13.52 -17.23 18.81
C ALA A 30 -13.64 -15.93 18.00
N MET A 31 -14.50 -15.90 16.98
CA MET A 31 -14.83 -14.70 16.21
C MET A 31 -15.57 -13.67 17.07
N LEU A 32 -16.47 -14.09 17.95
CA LEU A 32 -17.14 -13.18 18.89
C LEU A 32 -16.15 -12.57 19.86
N TRP A 33 -15.19 -13.35 20.38
CA TRP A 33 -14.09 -12.84 21.21
C TRP A 33 -13.16 -11.91 20.43
N TRP A 34 -12.87 -12.21 19.16
CA TRP A 34 -12.08 -11.35 18.29
C TRP A 34 -12.81 -10.03 17.97
N MET A 35 -14.12 -10.07 17.67
CA MET A 35 -14.96 -8.89 17.46
C MET A 35 -15.13 -8.05 18.74
N VAL A 36 -15.22 -8.70 19.91
CA VAL A 36 -15.28 -7.98 21.20
C VAL A 36 -13.92 -7.37 21.56
N SER A 37 -12.81 -8.00 21.17
CA SER A 37 -11.46 -7.45 21.37
C SER A 37 -11.18 -6.25 20.45
N ASP A 38 -11.66 -6.28 19.20
CA ASP A 38 -11.60 -5.12 18.29
C ASP A 38 -12.47 -3.94 18.77
N ALA A 39 -13.52 -4.21 19.57
CA ALA A 39 -14.40 -3.18 20.13
C ALA A 39 -13.83 -2.50 21.38
N VAL A 40 -12.95 -3.17 22.14
CA VAL A 40 -12.18 -2.56 23.23
C VAL A 40 -10.88 -2.02 22.66
N GLY A 41 -11.00 -0.89 21.96
CA GLY A 41 -9.87 -0.24 21.31
C GLY A 41 -8.69 -0.01 22.26
N GLU A 42 -7.59 -0.74 22.04
CA GLU A 42 -6.26 -0.50 22.61
C GLU A 42 -5.72 0.91 22.28
N ALA A 43 -6.37 1.64 21.38
CA ALA A 43 -6.04 3.03 21.05
C ALA A 43 -6.16 3.99 22.25
N GLY A 44 -6.99 3.67 23.25
CA GLY A 44 -7.18 4.54 24.43
C GLY A 44 -6.00 4.55 25.40
N ALA A 45 -5.32 3.42 25.59
CA ALA A 45 -4.25 3.31 26.60
C ALA A 45 -2.93 3.96 26.13
N VAL A 46 -2.62 3.87 24.84
CA VAL A 46 -1.39 4.44 24.26
C VAL A 46 -1.43 5.98 24.26
N HIS A 47 -2.60 6.57 24.01
CA HIS A 47 -2.76 8.03 24.01
C HIS A 47 -2.48 8.63 25.40
N VAL A 48 -3.02 8.01 26.45
CA VAL A 48 -2.88 8.50 27.84
C VAL A 48 -1.42 8.47 28.31
N VAL A 49 -0.68 7.40 28.00
CA VAL A 49 0.73 7.27 28.42
C VAL A 49 1.63 8.30 27.72
N ILE A 50 1.39 8.57 26.43
CA ILE A 50 2.17 9.56 25.68
C ILE A 50 1.89 10.97 26.18
N ASP A 51 0.63 11.32 26.44
CA ASP A 51 0.24 12.63 26.96
C ASP A 51 0.87 12.90 28.34
N GLU A 52 0.88 11.91 29.22
CA GLU A 52 1.54 12.01 30.52
C GLU A 52 3.05 12.23 30.40
N LEU A 53 3.71 11.57 29.46
CA LEU A 53 5.14 11.76 29.21
C LEU A 53 5.42 13.17 28.67
N LEU A 54 4.64 13.63 27.70
CA LEU A 54 4.79 14.96 27.13
C LEU A 54 4.59 16.06 28.20
N LYS A 55 3.57 15.91 29.05
CA LYS A 55 3.34 16.81 30.20
C LYS A 55 4.54 16.89 31.14
N LYS A 56 5.19 15.75 31.44
CA LYS A 56 6.42 15.73 32.26
C LYS A 56 7.57 16.52 31.65
N HIS A 57 7.63 16.60 30.32
CA HIS A 57 8.64 17.37 29.58
C HIS A 57 8.23 18.83 29.32
N GLY A 58 7.17 19.32 29.98
CA GLY A 58 6.74 20.71 29.89
C GLY A 58 5.83 21.04 28.71
N TRP A 59 5.34 20.02 27.98
CA TRP A 59 4.32 20.21 26.96
C TRP A 59 2.94 20.36 27.59
N LYS A 60 2.10 21.23 27.01
CA LYS A 60 0.73 21.49 27.48
C LYS A 60 -0.28 20.95 26.47
N GLU A 61 -1.38 20.42 26.98
CA GLU A 61 -2.48 19.95 26.13
C GLU A 61 -3.04 21.09 25.27
N GLY A 62 -3.31 20.81 24.00
CA GLY A 62 -3.83 21.81 23.06
C GLY A 62 -2.79 22.77 22.48
N THR A 63 -1.50 22.58 22.80
CA THR A 63 -0.40 23.42 22.35
C THR A 63 0.49 22.72 21.31
N GLY A 64 0.92 23.45 20.28
CA GLY A 64 1.83 22.94 19.26
C GLY A 64 3.22 22.63 19.83
N LEU A 65 3.92 21.61 19.33
CA LEU A 65 5.27 21.32 19.80
C LEU A 65 6.28 22.39 19.31
N GLY A 66 7.12 22.91 20.23
CA GLY A 66 8.21 23.82 19.91
C GLY A 66 8.32 25.01 20.87
N ILE A 67 9.40 25.80 20.76
CA ILE A 67 9.75 26.89 21.68
C ILE A 67 8.66 27.98 21.76
N SER A 68 7.97 28.23 20.64
CA SER A 68 6.89 29.22 20.55
C SER A 68 5.59 28.56 20.08
N GLU A 69 5.39 27.28 20.42
CA GLU A 69 4.17 26.54 20.09
C GLU A 69 3.91 26.40 18.58
N GLN A 70 4.98 26.49 17.77
CA GLN A 70 4.88 26.58 16.31
C GLN A 70 4.47 25.27 15.61
N GLY A 71 4.45 24.16 16.35
CA GLY A 71 4.05 22.86 15.84
C GLY A 71 2.56 22.84 15.48
N ARG A 72 2.20 22.09 14.44
CA ARG A 72 0.79 21.89 14.09
C ARG A 72 0.12 21.00 15.14
N LEU A 73 -1.08 21.39 15.55
CA LEU A 73 -1.92 20.61 16.46
C LEU A 73 -2.52 19.39 15.76
N GLU A 74 -2.96 19.58 14.52
CA GLU A 74 -3.65 18.55 13.76
C GLU A 74 -2.67 17.70 12.94
N PRO A 75 -2.76 16.36 13.02
CA PRO A 75 -2.03 15.46 12.14
C PRO A 75 -2.26 15.81 10.67
N VAL A 76 -1.20 15.76 9.88
CA VAL A 76 -1.30 16.05 8.45
C VAL A 76 -1.87 14.83 7.74
N GLN A 77 -2.99 15.01 7.05
CA GLN A 77 -3.55 13.95 6.23
C GLN A 77 -2.64 13.64 5.04
N ALA A 78 -2.15 12.40 4.97
CA ALA A 78 -1.36 11.91 3.87
C ALA A 78 -2.24 11.16 2.86
N PHE A 79 -2.06 11.44 1.57
CA PHE A 79 -2.73 10.68 0.50
C PHE A 79 -1.87 9.49 0.06
N LEU A 80 -2.43 8.29 0.16
CA LEU A 80 -1.74 7.08 -0.28
C LEU A 80 -1.92 6.85 -1.79
N LYS A 81 -0.83 6.98 -2.54
CA LYS A 81 -0.81 6.67 -3.97
C LYS A 81 -0.68 5.16 -4.19
N LYS A 82 -1.78 4.52 -4.56
CA LYS A 82 -1.83 3.07 -4.81
C LYS A 82 -1.19 2.62 -6.14
N ASN A 83 -0.98 3.54 -7.09
CA ASN A 83 -0.59 3.23 -8.46
C ASN A 83 0.84 3.70 -8.79
N LYS A 84 1.57 2.91 -9.59
CA LYS A 84 2.91 3.27 -10.10
C LYS A 84 2.90 4.27 -11.28
N ARG A 85 1.74 4.84 -11.63
CA ARG A 85 1.64 5.85 -12.71
C ARG A 85 2.28 7.17 -12.27
N GLY A 86 2.58 8.07 -13.20
CA GLY A 86 3.12 9.41 -12.89
C GLY A 86 2.23 10.21 -11.93
N LEU A 87 2.78 11.22 -11.26
CA LEU A 87 1.98 12.20 -10.51
C LEU A 87 1.08 12.97 -11.51
N GLY A 88 -0.17 13.27 -11.14
CA GLY A 88 -1.16 13.87 -12.03
C GLY A 88 -1.74 12.93 -13.10
N ALA A 89 -1.45 11.63 -13.04
CA ALA A 89 -2.06 10.63 -13.92
C ALA A 89 -3.45 10.17 -13.44
N GLU A 90 -3.83 10.47 -12.18
CA GLU A 90 -5.23 10.34 -11.80
C GLU A 90 -6.04 11.44 -12.47
N LYS A 91 -7.05 11.02 -13.24
CA LYS A 91 -8.15 11.92 -13.56
C LYS A 91 -8.98 11.96 -12.31
N VAL A 92 -9.15 13.15 -11.76
CA VAL A 92 -9.97 13.46 -10.59
C VAL A 92 -11.27 12.65 -10.64
N GLN A 93 -11.27 11.53 -9.92
CA GLN A 93 -12.49 10.97 -9.36
C GLN A 93 -12.24 11.04 -7.87
N GLU A 94 -12.35 12.26 -7.35
CA GLU A 94 -12.69 12.46 -5.94
C GLU A 94 -14.03 11.77 -5.73
N LYS A 95 -13.96 10.51 -5.30
CA LYS A 95 -15.07 9.92 -4.57
C LYS A 95 -14.79 10.24 -3.11
N PRO A 96 -15.64 11.02 -2.44
CA PRO A 96 -15.58 11.12 -1.00
C PRO A 96 -15.68 9.70 -0.45
N GLN A 97 -14.69 9.27 0.32
CA GLN A 97 -14.81 8.05 1.09
C GLN A 97 -15.79 8.32 2.22
N MET A 98 -17.03 7.87 2.04
CA MET A 98 -17.89 7.48 3.14
C MET A 98 -18.28 6.02 2.90
N VAL A 99 -18.08 5.25 3.95
CA VAL A 99 -18.33 3.82 4.15
C VAL A 99 -19.74 3.43 3.67
N GLU A 100 -19.89 2.25 3.05
CA GLU A 100 -20.90 1.21 3.35
C GLU A 100 -21.16 0.26 2.15
N TYR A 101 -21.42 -1.00 2.50
CA TYR A 101 -21.51 -2.23 1.69
C TYR A 101 -22.58 -2.20 0.58
N SER A 102 -22.29 -2.78 -0.60
CA SER A 102 -23.24 -3.52 -1.45
C SER A 102 -22.66 -3.86 -2.84
N GLU A 103 -23.23 -4.90 -3.43
CA GLU A 103 -22.71 -5.78 -4.48
C GLU A 103 -22.77 -5.20 -5.92
N HIS A 104 -22.00 -5.83 -6.82
CA HIS A 104 -21.93 -5.69 -8.29
C HIS A 104 -23.30 -5.83 -9.03
N PRO A 105 -23.47 -5.60 -10.37
CA PRO A 105 -22.49 -5.28 -11.43
C PRO A 105 -22.92 -4.22 -12.50
N SER A 106 -21.95 -3.87 -13.37
CA SER A 106 -22.10 -3.59 -14.82
C SER A 106 -23.02 -2.45 -15.30
N SER A 107 -22.40 -1.37 -15.75
CA SER A 107 -22.87 -0.68 -16.96
C SER A 107 -21.71 -0.39 -17.92
N ASN A 108 -21.39 -1.38 -18.75
CA ASN A 108 -20.54 -1.19 -19.92
C ASN A 108 -21.33 -0.43 -21.00
N ARG A 109 -21.35 0.91 -20.90
CA ARG A 109 -21.90 1.76 -21.96
C ARG A 109 -20.85 1.94 -23.05
N LYS A 110 -21.12 1.23 -24.16
CA LYS A 110 -20.55 1.36 -25.51
C LYS A 110 -19.98 2.74 -25.78
N ASN A 111 -18.72 2.80 -26.23
CA ASN A 111 -18.27 3.88 -27.08
C ASN A 111 -17.44 3.32 -28.24
N ASP A 112 -18.15 2.64 -29.14
CA ASP A 112 -17.68 2.14 -30.43
C ASP A 112 -17.51 3.30 -31.43
N LYS A 113 -16.65 4.29 -31.15
CA LYS A 113 -16.26 5.31 -32.15
C LYS A 113 -14.81 5.84 -32.02
N VAL A 114 -13.93 5.21 -31.24
CA VAL A 114 -12.53 5.68 -31.03
C VAL A 114 -11.45 4.68 -31.47
N SER A 115 -11.82 3.57 -32.13
CA SER A 115 -10.88 2.48 -32.42
C SER A 115 -9.98 2.74 -33.65
N SER A 116 -10.45 3.49 -34.66
CA SER A 116 -9.68 3.73 -35.90
C SER A 116 -8.52 4.72 -35.73
N GLY A 117 -8.77 5.87 -35.07
CA GLY A 117 -7.74 6.90 -34.85
C GLY A 117 -6.61 6.46 -33.90
N LYS A 118 -6.91 5.60 -32.91
CA LYS A 118 -5.89 5.04 -32.00
C LYS A 118 -4.98 4.04 -32.72
N LYS A 119 -5.54 3.21 -33.61
CA LYS A 119 -4.78 2.27 -34.44
C LYS A 119 -3.89 3.01 -35.45
N ALA A 120 -4.41 4.04 -36.12
CA ALA A 120 -3.61 4.88 -37.03
C ALA A 120 -2.43 5.58 -36.32
N LYS A 121 -2.66 6.15 -35.13
CA LYS A 121 -1.59 6.74 -34.31
C LYS A 121 -0.57 5.69 -33.82
N ALA A 122 -0.99 4.47 -33.54
CA ALA A 122 -0.09 3.37 -33.17
C ALA A 122 0.79 2.91 -34.34
N ILE A 123 0.21 2.82 -35.54
CA ILE A 123 0.95 2.50 -36.78
C ILE A 123 1.96 3.61 -37.11
N SER A 124 1.55 4.89 -37.03
CA SER A 124 2.43 6.04 -37.22
C SER A 124 3.62 6.05 -36.25
N LYS A 125 3.40 5.72 -34.96
CA LYS A 125 4.49 5.60 -33.97
C LYS A 125 5.46 4.45 -34.29
N ARG A 126 4.96 3.31 -34.77
CA ARG A 126 5.82 2.18 -35.19
C ARG A 126 6.66 2.54 -36.41
N MET A 127 6.07 3.19 -37.40
CA MET A 127 6.77 3.65 -38.60
C MET A 127 7.88 4.65 -38.27
N LYS A 128 7.61 5.61 -37.37
CA LYS A 128 8.64 6.56 -36.89
C LYS A 128 9.80 5.87 -36.18
N LYS A 129 9.53 4.83 -35.37
CA LYS A 129 10.59 4.05 -34.72
C LYS A 129 11.42 3.25 -35.72
N LEU A 130 10.79 2.68 -36.74
CA LEU A 130 11.50 1.95 -37.79
C LEU A 130 12.44 2.90 -38.57
N GLN A 131 11.96 4.10 -38.88
CA GLN A 131 12.75 5.13 -39.58
C GLN A 131 13.94 5.63 -38.74
N ASP A 132 13.76 5.83 -37.44
CA ASP A 132 14.84 6.22 -36.51
C ASP A 132 15.93 5.14 -36.42
N LEU A 133 15.54 3.86 -36.43
CA LEU A 133 16.51 2.76 -36.44
C LEU A 133 17.28 2.69 -37.76
N GLU A 134 16.60 2.87 -38.89
CA GLU A 134 17.25 2.94 -40.21
C GLU A 134 18.26 4.09 -40.27
N GLN A 135 17.87 5.28 -39.82
CA GLN A 135 18.77 6.44 -39.76
C GLN A 135 20.01 6.17 -38.90
N ARG A 136 19.85 5.54 -37.73
CA ARG A 136 21.01 5.17 -36.89
C ARG A 136 21.93 4.16 -37.54
N LEU A 137 21.39 3.23 -38.32
CA LEU A 137 22.21 2.28 -39.09
C LEU A 137 22.95 3.02 -40.22
N GLN A 138 22.28 3.92 -40.92
CA GLN A 138 22.89 4.76 -41.95
C GLN A 138 23.97 5.68 -41.40
N GLU A 139 23.76 6.32 -40.25
CA GLU A 139 24.75 7.16 -39.58
C GLU A 139 25.98 6.34 -39.17
N LYS A 140 25.79 5.14 -38.61
CA LYS A 140 26.91 4.25 -38.27
C LYS A 140 27.67 3.76 -39.49
N GLU A 141 26.96 3.45 -40.57
CA GLU A 141 27.60 3.02 -41.81
C GLU A 141 28.35 4.18 -42.46
N PHE A 142 27.77 5.39 -42.44
CA PHE A 142 28.42 6.61 -42.86
C PHE A 142 29.67 6.89 -42.02
N GLU A 143 29.59 6.79 -40.70
CA GLU A 143 30.72 7.01 -39.80
C GLU A 143 31.84 5.99 -40.06
N ARG A 144 31.51 4.70 -40.22
CA ARG A 144 32.49 3.66 -40.59
C ARG A 144 33.12 3.91 -41.95
N ALA A 145 32.31 4.25 -42.95
CA ALA A 145 32.80 4.56 -44.29
C ALA A 145 33.67 5.82 -44.29
N PHE A 146 33.27 6.84 -43.54
CA PHE A 146 33.99 8.10 -43.36
C PHE A 146 35.33 7.88 -42.67
N PHE A 147 35.38 7.12 -41.56
CA PHE A 147 36.63 6.81 -40.89
C PHE A 147 37.55 5.93 -41.74
N ARG A 148 37.02 4.97 -42.50
CA ARG A 148 37.81 4.19 -43.46
C ARG A 148 38.46 5.07 -44.54
N GLU A 149 37.75 6.09 -45.00
CA GLU A 149 38.23 6.98 -46.07
C GLU A 149 39.18 8.07 -45.57
N PHE A 150 38.96 8.61 -44.37
CA PHE A 150 39.72 9.74 -43.85
C PHE A 150 40.81 9.36 -42.82
N TRP A 151 40.71 8.19 -42.16
CA TRP A 151 41.67 7.73 -41.14
C TRP A 151 41.96 6.22 -41.27
N PRO A 152 42.67 5.78 -42.34
CA PRO A 152 42.93 4.37 -42.61
C PRO A 152 43.80 3.64 -41.57
N ASP A 153 44.61 4.37 -40.78
CA ASP A 153 45.61 3.78 -39.88
C ASP A 153 45.09 3.46 -38.45
N ASN A 154 43.84 3.78 -38.13
CA ASN A 154 43.30 3.69 -36.75
C ASN A 154 41.94 2.96 -36.64
N VAL A 155 41.59 2.15 -37.66
CA VAL A 155 40.46 1.19 -37.65
C VAL A 155 40.99 -0.22 -37.53
#